data_AF-A0A382EL25-F1
#
_entry.id   AF-A0A382EL25-F1
#
_cell.length_a   1.000
_cell.length_b   1.000
_cell.length_c   1.000
_cell.angle_alpha   90.00
_cell.angle_beta   90.00
_cell.angle_gamma   90.00
#
_symmetry.space_group_name_H-M   'P 1'
#
loop_
_entity.id
_entity.type
_entity.pdbx_description
1 polymer ?
#
loop_
_entity_poly.entity_id
_entity_poly.type
_entity_poly.pdbx_seq_one_letter_code
_entity_poly.pdbx_strand_id
1 'polypeptide(L)' 'MPPDPLPDFGSDRLPGESFHRACATVREMGRVVEVPFHGGSALFLTHNEDVVGAFRDNERFPAGAHYEIVI' A
#
# COMPACT_ATOMS: atom_id res chain seq x y z
N MET A 1 -21.90 -9.84 8.49
CA MET A 1 -20.87 -10.65 7.81
C MET A 1 -19.53 -10.12 8.25
N PRO A 2 -18.52 -10.96 8.54
CA PRO A 2 -17.15 -10.47 8.62
C PRO A 2 -16.81 -9.77 7.29
N PRO A 3 -15.99 -8.71 7.30
CA PRO A 3 -15.53 -8.12 6.05
C PRO A 3 -14.83 -9.20 5.23
N ASP A 4 -15.03 -9.17 3.91
CA ASP A 4 -14.27 -10.03 3.01
C ASP A 4 -12.76 -9.79 3.24
N PRO A 5 -11.93 -10.84 3.15
CA PRO A 5 -10.48 -10.66 3.27
C PRO A 5 -10.00 -9.69 2.20
N LEU A 6 -9.04 -8.81 2.58
CA LEU A 6 -8.40 -7.91 1.64
C LEU A 6 -7.70 -8.70 0.52
N PRO A 7 -7.69 -8.20 -0.73
CA PRO A 7 -6.98 -8.85 -1.82
C PRO A 7 -5.46 -8.76 -1.61
N ASP A 8 -4.72 -9.64 -2.27
CA ASP A 8 -3.28 -9.52 -2.41
C ASP A 8 -2.95 -8.47 -3.47
N PHE A 9 -2.50 -7.29 -3.02
CA PHE A 9 -2.24 -6.16 -3.90
C PHE A 9 -1.05 -6.36 -4.86
N GLY A 10 -0.23 -7.39 -4.65
CA GLY A 10 0.92 -7.70 -5.51
C GLY A 10 0.61 -8.74 -6.60
N SER A 11 -0.42 -9.56 -6.41
CA SER A 11 -0.69 -10.72 -7.27
C SER A 11 -2.12 -10.87 -7.76
N ASP A 12 -3.11 -10.32 -7.05
CA ASP A 12 -4.50 -10.40 -7.49
C ASP A 12 -4.78 -9.46 -8.66
N ARG A 13 -5.59 -9.94 -9.60
CA ARG A 13 -5.99 -9.15 -10.77
C ARG A 13 -7.08 -8.16 -10.39
N LEU A 14 -6.69 -6.91 -10.14
CA LEU A 14 -7.58 -5.82 -9.74
C LEU A 14 -7.69 -4.72 -10.83
N PRO A 15 -8.43 -4.91 -11.93
CA PRO A 15 -8.58 -3.88 -12.95
C PRO A 15 -9.54 -2.77 -12.51
N GLY A 16 -9.13 -1.52 -12.75
CA GLY A 16 -9.97 -0.31 -12.66
C GLY A 16 -10.74 -0.20 -11.35
N GLU A 17 -12.07 -0.29 -11.42
CA GLU A 17 -12.99 -0.10 -10.30
C GLU A 17 -12.69 -1.03 -9.11
N SER A 18 -12.30 -2.28 -9.38
CA SER A 18 -12.00 -3.25 -8.32
C SER A 18 -10.81 -2.82 -7.44
N PHE A 19 -9.76 -2.28 -8.06
CA PHE A 19 -8.62 -1.70 -7.34
C PHE A 19 -9.04 -0.47 -6.52
N HIS A 20 -9.83 0.42 -7.12
CA HIS A 20 -10.29 1.62 -6.41
C HIS A 20 -11.17 1.30 -5.20
N ARG A 21 -12.03 0.28 -5.28
CA ARG A 21 -12.83 -0.21 -4.14
C ARG A 21 -11.98 -0.85 -3.06
N ALA A 22 -10.99 -1.66 -3.42
CA ALA A 22 -10.05 -2.23 -2.46
C ALA A 22 -9.30 -1.12 -1.71
N CYS A 23 -8.75 -0.15 -2.43
CA CYS A 23 -8.09 1.02 -1.82
C CYS A 23 -9.03 1.87 -0.96
N ALA A 24 -10.32 1.98 -1.32
CA ALA A 24 -11.30 2.68 -0.50
C ALA A 24 -11.56 1.95 0.82
N THR A 25 -11.69 0.63 0.77
CA THR A 25 -11.85 -0.22 1.96
C THR A 25 -10.64 -0.04 2.90
N VAL A 26 -9.41 -0.11 2.37
CA VAL A 26 -8.19 0.07 3.17
C VAL A 26 -8.11 1.47 3.79
N ARG A 27 -8.51 2.53 3.06
CA ARG A 27 -8.63 3.90 3.62
C ARG A 27 -9.56 3.99 4.82
N GLU A 28 -10.69 3.28 4.79
CA GLU A 28 -11.66 3.27 5.89
C GLU A 28 -11.12 2.53 7.13
N MET A 29 -10.15 1.64 6.97
CA MET A 29 -9.54 0.87 8.06
C MET A 29 -8.49 1.67 8.85
N GLY A 30 -7.84 2.66 8.23
CA GLY A 30 -6.87 3.52 8.92
C GLY A 30 -5.85 4.20 8.01
N ARG A 31 -4.96 5.00 8.62
CA ARG A 31 -3.88 5.74 7.92
C ARG A 31 -2.76 4.81 7.43
N VAL A 32 -2.44 3.79 8.22
CA VAL A 32 -1.45 2.75 7.92
C VAL A 32 -2.08 1.39 8.22
N VAL A 33 -2.18 0.54 7.21
CA VAL A 33 -2.87 -0.75 7.31
C VAL A 33 -1.97 -1.86 6.80
N GLU A 34 -1.87 -2.96 7.52
CA GLU A 34 -1.19 -4.16 7.04
C GLU A 34 -2.09 -4.89 6.03
N VAL A 35 -1.58 -5.14 4.83
CA VAL A 35 -2.32 -5.77 3.72
C VAL A 35 -1.54 -6.95 3.15
N PRO A 36 -2.20 -7.92 2.51
CA PRO A 36 -1.51 -8.97 1.77
C PRO A 36 -0.79 -8.42 0.53
N PHE A 37 0.44 -8.87 0.30
CA PHE A 37 1.26 -8.46 -0.85
C PHE A 37 2.27 -9.55 -1.22
N HIS A 38 2.14 -10.12 -2.42
CA HIS A 38 2.97 -11.22 -2.93
C HIS A 38 3.05 -12.44 -1.98
N GLY A 39 1.93 -12.80 -1.34
CA GLY A 39 1.84 -13.90 -0.37
C GLY A 39 2.44 -13.60 1.00
N GLY A 40 2.99 -12.40 1.20
CA GLY A 40 3.41 -11.87 2.49
C GLY A 40 2.50 -10.74 2.97
N SER A 41 3.01 -9.90 3.87
CA SER A 41 2.34 -8.67 4.29
C SER A 41 3.16 -7.42 3.94
N ALA A 42 2.47 -6.32 3.69
CA ALA A 42 3.04 -5.00 3.47
C ALA A 42 2.24 -3.94 4.22
N LEU A 43 2.87 -2.80 4.52
CA LEU A 43 2.17 -1.63 5.05
C LEU A 43 1.65 -0.77 3.90
N PHE A 44 0.33 -0.56 3.87
CA PHE A 44 -0.36 0.31 2.92
C PHE A 44 -0.56 1.69 3.55
N LEU A 45 0.07 2.71 2.97
CA LEU A 45 -0.13 4.12 3.34
C LEU A 45 -1.31 4.69 2.56
N THR A 46 -2.34 5.16 3.27
CA THR A 46 -3.62 5.49 2.65
C THR A 46 -3.81 7.00 2.39
N HIS A 47 -3.00 7.85 3.06
CA HIS A 47 -3.00 9.30 2.91
C HIS A 47 -1.78 9.80 2.14
N ASN A 48 -1.99 10.80 1.28
CA ASN A 48 -0.94 11.39 0.46
C ASN A 48 0.22 11.97 1.30
N GLU A 49 -0.08 12.62 2.42
CA GLU A 49 0.94 13.20 3.30
C GLU A 49 1.88 12.15 3.89
N ASP A 50 1.36 10.97 4.25
CA ASP A 50 2.16 9.87 4.79
C ASP A 50 3.02 9.24 3.68
N VAL A 51 2.49 9.10 2.47
CA VAL A 51 3.26 8.65 1.29
C VAL A 51 4.41 9.61 1.00
N VAL A 52 4.15 10.91 0.98
CA VAL A 52 5.18 11.94 0.74
C VAL A 52 6.23 11.93 1.86
N GLY A 53 5.81 11.77 3.11
CA GLY A 53 6.71 11.66 4.26
C GLY A 53 7.64 10.46 4.14
N ALA A 54 7.08 9.27 3.91
CA ALA A 54 7.85 8.04 3.74
C ALA A 54 8.84 8.12 2.57
N PHE A 55 8.41 8.69 1.43
CA PHE A 55 9.27 8.82 0.25
C PHE A 55 10.45 9.79 0.45
N ARG A 56 10.35 10.74 1.38
CA ARG A 56 11.43 11.70 1.68
C ARG A 56 12.41 11.19 2.74
N ASP A 57 12.04 10.18 3.50
CA ASP A 57 12.83 9.62 4.60
C ASP A 57 13.57 8.36 4.14
N ASN A 58 14.66 8.56 3.38
CA ASN A 58 15.52 7.47 2.89
C ASN A 58 16.29 6.74 4.00
N GLU A 59 16.36 7.31 5.21
CA GLU A 59 17.04 6.66 6.33
C GLU A 59 16.17 5.54 6.91
N ARG A 60 14.86 5.81 7.08
CA ARG A 60 13.91 4.85 7.66
C ARG A 60 13.17 4.02 6.61
N PHE A 61 12.96 4.59 5.43
CA PHE A 61 12.34 3.93 4.27
C PHE A 61 13.31 3.96 3.11
N PRO A 62 14.42 3.20 3.19
CA PRO A 62 15.38 3.13 2.10
C PRO A 62 14.65 2.62 0.86
N ALA A 63 14.76 3.36 -0.23
CA ALA A 63 14.24 2.89 -1.50
C ALA A 63 14.91 1.56 -1.85
N GLY A 64 14.12 0.56 -2.28
CA GLY A 64 14.70 -0.66 -2.83
C GLY A 64 15.58 -0.34 -4.04
N ALA A 65 16.49 -1.24 -4.42
CA ALA A 65 17.49 -1.05 -5.48
C ALA A 65 16.96 -0.55 -6.84
N HIS A 66 15.65 -0.55 -7.05
CA HIS A 66 14.97 -0.07 -8.26
C HIS A 66 14.54 1.41 -8.22
N TYR A 67 14.66 2.10 -7.08
CA TYR A 67 14.20 3.46 -6.88
C TYR A 67 15.24 4.33 -6.14
N GLU A 68 16.52 4.26 -6.51
CA GLU A 68 17.45 5.31 -6.07
C GLU A 68 17.03 6.64 -6.70
N ILE A 69 16.73 7.63 -5.87
CA ILE A 69 16.57 9.01 -6.30
C ILE A 69 17.98 9.52 -6.64
N VAL A 70 18.34 9.48 -7.92
CA VAL A 70 19.55 10.13 -8.43
C VAL A 70 19.25 11.63 -8.49
N ILE A 71 19.82 12.40 -7.54
CA ILE A 71 19.76 13.87 -7.51
C ILE A 71 20.97 14.43 -8.26
#